data_AF-A0A1V1T2H7-F1
#
_entry.id   AF-A0A1V1T2H7-F1
#
_cell.length_a   1.000
_cell.length_b   1.000
_cell.length_c   1.000
_cell.angle_alpha   90.00
_cell.angle_beta   90.00
_cell.angle_gamma   90.00
#
_symmetry.space_group_name_H-M   'P 1'
#
loop_
_entity.id
_entity.type
_entity.pdbx_description
1 polymer ?
#
loop_
_entity_poly.entity_id
_entity_poly.type
_entity_poly.pdbx_seq_one_letter_code
_entity_poly.pdbx_strand_id
1 'polypeptide(L)'
;MARLPPNLVALFAQALKNFESSDSTFRVLCSLPSAAADAIRTEPPHRPPKHILVLDSSFNPPTLAHHRMAVSALCDPRYRTKAPRDTEAEVSHGMSETSAASRVLLLLAINNADKAPKPAAFQHRLAMMYVFARDILAESAAERAAEDGGQSLDANIGCEAVDIAVTTEPYFHAKAQAIAISDFYHGVERLEQPESAVSIDNAVASDQVYLTGYDTLIRIFNPKYYPDNSMKASLDPFFAHARLRVTMRTDDDWGDAAQQISYLDELRAGKLEEAGGRAEWVDRIEMVQGRKDDEAVISSTKVRDAVRGQDWEALEVLVGADVVIWIRENGLYADDDE
;
A
#
# COMPACT_ATOMS: atom_id res chain seq x y z
N MET A 1 -14.85 -13.96 -16.09
CA MET A 1 -13.69 -14.08 -15.18
C MET A 1 -12.44 -14.32 -16.01
N ALA A 2 -11.47 -13.41 -15.95
CA ALA A 2 -10.16 -13.68 -16.52
C ALA A 2 -9.48 -14.76 -15.65
N ARG A 3 -8.97 -15.81 -16.31
CA ARG A 3 -8.43 -17.02 -15.68
C ARG A 3 -7.19 -16.66 -14.86
N LEU A 4 -7.20 -16.96 -13.56
CA LEU A 4 -6.02 -16.79 -12.72
C LEU A 4 -4.84 -17.60 -13.30
N PRO A 5 -3.60 -17.10 -13.21
CA PRO A 5 -2.43 -17.84 -13.65
C PRO A 5 -2.40 -19.23 -12.99
N PRO A 6 -2.20 -20.32 -13.75
CA PRO A 6 -2.04 -21.63 -13.15
C PRO A 6 -0.79 -21.61 -12.26
N ASN A 7 -0.87 -22.23 -11.08
CA ASN A 7 0.24 -22.39 -10.13
C ASN A 7 0.74 -21.12 -9.40
N LEU A 8 -0.09 -20.11 -9.16
CA LEU A 8 0.28 -18.90 -8.37
C LEU A 8 0.97 -19.24 -7.04
N VAL A 9 0.47 -20.26 -6.31
CA VAL A 9 1.07 -20.70 -5.04
C VAL A 9 2.51 -21.16 -5.22
N ALA A 10 2.79 -21.97 -6.25
CA ALA A 10 4.14 -22.46 -6.53
C ALA A 10 5.08 -21.33 -6.98
N LEU A 11 4.57 -20.38 -7.77
CA LEU A 11 5.30 -19.18 -8.18
C LEU A 11 5.74 -18.38 -6.96
N PHE A 12 4.83 -18.06 -6.03
CA PHE A 12 5.17 -17.30 -4.84
C PHE A 12 6.01 -18.08 -3.84
N ALA A 13 5.85 -19.41 -3.74
CA ALA A 13 6.75 -20.23 -2.93
C ALA A 13 8.20 -20.17 -3.45
N GLN A 14 8.39 -20.24 -4.76
CA GLN A 14 9.72 -20.10 -5.37
C GLN A 14 10.28 -18.68 -5.21
N ALA A 15 9.44 -17.65 -5.38
CA ALA A 15 9.84 -16.26 -5.22
C ALA A 15 10.27 -15.94 -3.77
N LEU A 16 9.54 -16.47 -2.78
CA LEU A 16 9.90 -16.39 -1.36
C LEU A 16 11.22 -17.08 -1.07
N LYS A 17 11.40 -18.32 -1.56
CA LYS A 17 12.67 -19.05 -1.39
C LYS A 17 13.86 -18.27 -1.94
N ASN A 18 13.70 -17.63 -3.11
CA ASN A 18 14.74 -16.80 -3.72
C ASN A 18 15.00 -15.50 -2.93
N PHE A 19 14.00 -14.98 -2.22
CA PHE A 19 14.13 -13.81 -1.35
C PHE A 19 14.86 -14.17 -0.05
N GLU A 20 14.43 -15.25 0.61
CA GLU A 20 15.06 -15.76 1.84
C GLU A 20 16.51 -16.20 1.64
N SER A 21 16.88 -16.65 0.42
CA SER A 21 18.25 -17.00 0.08
C SER A 21 19.13 -15.81 -0.32
N SER A 22 18.63 -14.58 -0.21
CA SER A 22 19.35 -13.36 -0.60
C SER A 22 19.58 -12.42 0.58
N ASP A 23 20.54 -11.51 0.45
CA ASP A 23 20.84 -10.49 1.48
C ASP A 23 19.92 -9.27 1.43
N SER A 24 18.84 -9.32 0.63
CA SER A 24 17.93 -8.21 0.40
C SER A 24 16.88 -8.12 1.50
N THR A 25 16.63 -6.91 2.02
CA THR A 25 15.59 -6.67 3.04
C THR A 25 14.24 -6.28 2.45
N PHE A 26 14.16 -5.99 1.15
CA PHE A 26 12.95 -5.64 0.43
C PHE A 26 13.02 -6.11 -1.02
N ARG A 27 11.95 -6.74 -1.53
CA ARG A 27 11.87 -7.14 -2.93
C ARG A 27 10.44 -7.07 -3.45
N VAL A 28 10.25 -6.41 -4.59
CA VAL A 28 9.05 -6.54 -5.42
C VAL A 28 9.09 -7.90 -6.12
N LEU A 29 8.10 -8.75 -5.83
CA LEU A 29 8.00 -10.10 -6.40
C LEU A 29 7.32 -10.08 -7.77
N CYS A 30 6.33 -9.21 -7.94
CA CYS A 30 5.71 -8.93 -9.22
C CYS A 30 4.92 -7.62 -9.22
N SER A 31 4.57 -7.16 -10.42
CA SER A 31 3.79 -5.96 -10.68
C SER A 31 2.68 -6.29 -11.69
N LEU A 32 1.48 -5.77 -11.43
CA LEU A 32 0.32 -5.86 -12.30
C LEU A 32 0.05 -4.48 -12.90
N PRO A 33 0.35 -4.24 -14.18
CA PRO A 33 0.12 -2.95 -14.82
C PRO A 33 -1.36 -2.71 -15.09
N SER A 34 -1.83 -1.47 -14.96
CA SER A 34 -3.24 -1.11 -15.23
C SER A 34 -3.66 -1.42 -16.68
N ALA A 35 -2.76 -1.25 -17.65
CA ALA A 35 -3.02 -1.55 -19.06
C ALA A 35 -3.08 -3.06 -19.38
N ALA A 36 -2.58 -3.92 -18.47
CA ALA A 36 -2.56 -5.38 -18.67
C ALA A 36 -2.58 -6.10 -17.31
N ALA A 37 -3.70 -6.01 -16.59
CA ALA A 37 -3.84 -6.51 -15.22
C ALA A 37 -3.63 -8.03 -15.06
N ASP A 38 -3.63 -8.80 -16.14
CA ASP A 38 -3.35 -10.25 -16.13
C ASP A 38 -1.87 -10.59 -16.40
N ALA A 39 -1.02 -9.61 -16.74
CA ALA A 39 0.39 -9.83 -16.99
C ALA A 39 1.21 -9.68 -15.70
N ILE A 40 1.85 -10.76 -15.26
CA ILE A 40 2.86 -10.71 -14.19
C ILE A 40 4.14 -10.11 -14.78
N ARG A 41 4.55 -8.93 -14.31
CA ARG A 41 5.85 -8.34 -14.62
C ARG A 41 6.76 -8.37 -13.40
N THR A 42 8.06 -8.47 -13.63
CA THR A 42 9.08 -8.38 -12.58
C THR A 42 10.04 -7.20 -12.81
N GLU A 43 9.81 -6.44 -13.88
CA GLU A 43 10.66 -5.33 -14.29
C GLU A 43 10.34 -4.07 -13.46
N PRO A 44 11.37 -3.29 -13.09
CA PRO A 44 11.20 -1.95 -12.57
C PRO A 44 10.35 -1.05 -13.50
N PRO A 45 9.61 -0.05 -12.96
CA PRO A 45 9.03 1.00 -13.78
C PRO A 45 10.09 1.71 -14.64
N HIS A 46 9.69 2.22 -15.81
CA HIS A 46 10.61 2.94 -16.70
C HIS A 46 11.11 4.25 -16.08
N ARG A 47 10.26 4.91 -15.27
CA ARG A 47 10.56 6.17 -14.57
C ARG A 47 10.21 6.04 -13.09
N PRO A 48 10.87 6.79 -12.18
CA PRO A 48 10.47 6.81 -10.77
C PRO A 48 9.01 7.23 -10.63
N PRO A 49 8.16 6.48 -9.89
CA PRO A 49 6.78 6.91 -9.64
C PRO A 49 6.78 8.19 -8.79
N LYS A 50 5.78 9.07 -8.96
CA LYS A 50 5.66 10.25 -8.10
C LYS A 50 5.25 9.86 -6.68
N HIS A 51 4.28 8.95 -6.58
CA HIS A 51 3.78 8.43 -5.32
C HIS A 51 3.80 6.90 -5.30
N ILE A 52 4.26 6.35 -4.19
CA ILE A 52 4.11 4.93 -3.86
C ILE A 52 3.09 4.84 -2.73
N LEU A 53 1.88 4.38 -3.04
CA LEU A 53 0.81 4.19 -2.08
C LEU A 53 1.02 2.85 -1.36
N VAL A 54 1.65 2.88 -0.19
CA VAL A 54 2.07 1.69 0.55
C VAL A 54 0.92 1.17 1.42
N LEU A 55 0.47 -0.05 1.16
CA LEU A 55 -0.45 -0.78 2.02
C LEU A 55 0.30 -1.94 2.68
N ASP A 56 0.76 -1.70 3.90
CA ASP A 56 1.51 -2.66 4.72
C ASP A 56 0.54 -3.42 5.65
N SER A 57 0.38 -4.72 5.41
CA SER A 57 -0.55 -5.55 6.18
C SER A 57 -0.12 -7.02 6.16
N SER A 58 -0.66 -7.79 7.10
CA SER A 58 -0.45 -9.25 7.10
C SER A 58 -1.23 -9.96 6.00
N PHE A 59 -2.22 -9.30 5.37
CA PHE A 59 -3.06 -9.84 4.29
C PHE A 59 -3.52 -11.28 4.53
N ASN A 60 -4.11 -11.54 5.70
CA ASN A 60 -4.44 -12.88 6.15
C ASN A 60 -5.92 -13.07 6.54
N PRO A 61 -6.86 -12.89 5.59
CA PRO A 61 -6.67 -12.51 4.18
C PRO A 61 -6.74 -10.98 3.93
N PRO A 62 -6.45 -10.48 2.71
CA PRO A 62 -6.89 -9.14 2.29
C PRO A 62 -8.41 -9.01 2.41
N THR A 63 -8.90 -7.79 2.64
CA THR A 63 -10.32 -7.52 2.93
C THR A 63 -10.83 -6.28 2.20
N LEU A 64 -12.14 -6.09 2.17
CA LEU A 64 -12.74 -4.88 1.60
C LEU A 64 -12.34 -3.59 2.35
N ALA A 65 -11.92 -3.67 3.62
CA ALA A 65 -11.33 -2.52 4.31
C ALA A 65 -10.00 -2.10 3.65
N HIS A 66 -9.12 -3.07 3.38
CA HIS A 66 -7.88 -2.84 2.63
C HIS A 66 -8.18 -2.28 1.23
N HIS A 67 -9.19 -2.84 0.55
CA HIS A 67 -9.63 -2.40 -0.78
C HIS A 67 -10.01 -0.91 -0.77
N ARG A 68 -10.88 -0.52 0.15
CA ARG A 68 -11.37 0.87 0.28
C ARG A 68 -10.23 1.84 0.53
N MET A 69 -9.25 1.49 1.36
CA MET A 69 -8.08 2.33 1.60
C MET A 69 -7.29 2.61 0.31
N ALA A 70 -7.02 1.56 -0.48
CA ALA A 70 -6.27 1.66 -1.74
C ALA A 70 -7.06 2.43 -2.81
N VAL A 71 -8.32 2.06 -3.06
CA VAL A 71 -9.15 2.70 -4.08
C VAL A 71 -9.44 4.16 -3.72
N SER A 72 -9.76 4.47 -2.46
CA SER A 72 -9.96 5.85 -2.00
C SER A 72 -8.72 6.72 -2.21
N ALA A 73 -7.51 6.18 -2.02
CA ALA A 73 -6.28 6.91 -2.30
C ALA A 73 -6.08 7.13 -3.81
N LEU A 74 -6.35 6.12 -4.65
CA LEU A 74 -6.27 6.25 -6.11
C LEU A 74 -7.32 7.22 -6.69
N CYS A 75 -8.46 7.36 -6.03
CA CYS A 75 -9.50 8.30 -6.41
C CYS A 75 -9.24 9.73 -5.92
N ASP A 76 -8.27 9.94 -5.04
CA ASP A 76 -7.95 11.25 -4.52
C ASP A 76 -7.14 12.06 -5.56
N PRO A 77 -7.58 13.27 -5.94
CA PRO A 77 -6.85 14.11 -6.89
C PRO A 77 -5.41 14.42 -6.48
N ARG A 78 -5.08 14.37 -5.19
CA ARG A 78 -3.71 14.59 -4.68
C ARG A 78 -2.73 13.52 -5.18
N TYR A 79 -3.21 12.31 -5.42
CA TYR A 79 -2.40 11.17 -5.85
C TYR A 79 -2.64 10.78 -7.30
N ARG A 80 -3.40 11.57 -8.07
CA ARG A 80 -3.56 11.37 -9.51
C ARG A 80 -2.51 12.17 -10.27
N THR A 81 -2.07 11.64 -11.41
CA THR A 81 -1.23 12.41 -12.34
C THR A 81 -1.94 12.64 -13.65
N LYS A 82 -1.62 13.76 -14.30
CA LYS A 82 -2.09 14.04 -15.66
C LYS A 82 -1.28 13.21 -16.65
N ALA A 83 -1.91 12.66 -17.69
CA ALA A 83 -1.16 12.05 -18.78
C ALA A 83 -0.20 13.05 -19.43
N PRO A 84 0.95 12.58 -19.94
CA PRO A 84 1.78 13.37 -20.84
C PRO A 84 0.91 13.89 -21.99
N ARG A 85 0.93 15.20 -22.23
CA ARG A 85 0.44 15.73 -23.51
C ARG A 85 1.57 15.56 -24.51
N ASP A 86 1.33 14.77 -25.56
CA ASP A 86 2.19 14.73 -26.74
C ASP A 86 2.11 16.10 -27.44
N THR A 87 2.85 17.09 -26.95
CA THR A 87 3.05 18.35 -27.66
C THR A 87 4.54 18.68 -27.67
N GLU A 88 5.09 18.75 -28.87
CA GLU A 88 6.43 19.26 -29.22
C GLU A 88 6.74 20.66 -28.64
N ALA A 89 5.76 21.32 -28.01
CA ALA A 89 5.87 22.61 -27.34
C ALA A 89 6.64 22.58 -25.99
N GLU A 90 6.65 21.47 -25.25
CA GLU A 90 7.34 21.41 -23.93
C GLU A 90 8.87 21.32 -24.04
N VAL A 91 9.40 20.97 -25.21
CA VAL A 91 10.86 20.89 -25.46
C VAL A 91 11.52 22.28 -25.50
N SER A 92 10.73 23.35 -25.62
CA SER A 92 11.24 24.72 -25.79
C SER A 92 11.58 25.46 -24.49
N HIS A 93 11.21 24.94 -23.31
CA HIS A 93 11.41 25.62 -22.02
C HIS A 93 12.21 24.82 -20.97
N GLY A 94 12.97 23.79 -21.39
CA GLY A 94 13.99 23.17 -20.52
C GLY A 94 13.46 22.46 -19.25
N MET A 95 12.16 22.19 -19.17
CA MET A 95 11.54 21.38 -18.12
C MET A 95 10.60 20.35 -18.76
N SER A 96 11.08 19.13 -18.98
CA SER A 96 10.23 17.99 -19.35
C SER A 96 9.77 17.31 -18.05
N GLU A 97 8.76 17.89 -17.38
CA GLU A 97 8.11 17.27 -16.22
C GLU A 97 6.79 16.58 -16.62
N THR A 98 6.88 15.56 -17.47
CA THR A 98 5.77 14.60 -17.59
C THR A 98 5.65 13.87 -16.24
N SER A 99 4.64 14.21 -15.44
CA SER A 99 4.49 13.71 -14.06
C SER A 99 4.31 12.19 -13.99
N ALA A 100 5.27 11.51 -13.37
CA ALA A 100 5.23 10.05 -13.20
C ALA A 100 4.01 9.60 -12.38
N ALA A 101 3.36 8.52 -12.81
CA ALA A 101 2.11 8.06 -12.21
C ALA A 101 2.29 7.44 -10.81
N SER A 102 1.16 7.27 -10.12
CA SER A 102 1.12 6.63 -8.81
C SER A 102 1.06 5.11 -8.93
N ARG A 103 1.77 4.42 -8.04
CA ARG A 103 1.73 2.96 -7.90
C ARG A 103 1.19 2.57 -6.54
N VAL A 104 0.50 1.45 -6.45
CA VAL A 104 0.13 0.85 -5.15
C VAL A 104 1.15 -0.23 -4.81
N LEU A 105 1.67 -0.23 -3.60
CA LEU A 105 2.56 -1.27 -3.08
C LEU A 105 1.82 -2.07 -2.00
N LEU A 106 1.48 -3.33 -2.31
CA LEU A 106 1.01 -4.29 -1.33
C LEU A 106 2.23 -4.95 -0.67
N LEU A 107 2.49 -4.59 0.59
CA LEU A 107 3.69 -4.99 1.31
C LEU A 107 3.40 -6.03 2.39
N LEU A 108 4.09 -7.17 2.31
CA LEU A 108 4.03 -8.23 3.33
C LEU A 108 5.37 -8.34 4.07
N ALA A 109 5.36 -8.08 5.38
CA ALA A 109 6.50 -8.38 6.24
C ALA A 109 6.55 -9.87 6.58
N ILE A 110 7.64 -10.56 6.21
CA ILE A 110 7.82 -12.00 6.48
C ILE A 110 8.43 -12.27 7.86
N ASN A 111 9.15 -11.30 8.42
CA ASN A 111 9.65 -11.30 9.79
C ASN A 111 8.86 -10.28 10.64
N ASN A 112 7.53 -10.43 10.66
CA ASN A 112 6.68 -9.48 11.35
C ASN A 112 6.90 -9.57 12.87
N ALA A 113 7.20 -8.46 13.54
CA ALA A 113 7.54 -8.44 14.97
C ALA A 113 6.41 -8.99 15.87
N ASP A 114 5.16 -8.90 15.42
CA ASP A 114 3.98 -9.18 16.26
C ASP A 114 3.23 -10.47 15.89
N LYS A 115 3.53 -11.16 14.76
CA LYS A 115 2.67 -12.23 14.25
C LYS A 115 3.41 -13.39 13.58
N ALA A 116 3.14 -14.61 14.05
CA ALA A 116 3.51 -15.85 13.37
C ALA A 116 2.76 -16.01 12.03
N PRO A 117 3.27 -16.81 11.08
CA PRO A 117 2.66 -17.04 9.75
C PRO A 117 1.33 -17.82 9.77
N LYS A 118 0.64 -17.92 10.91
CA LYS A 118 -0.68 -18.55 11.04
C LYS A 118 -1.83 -17.57 10.74
N PRO A 119 -2.99 -18.05 10.24
CA PRO A 119 -3.25 -19.40 9.71
C PRO A 119 -2.66 -19.69 8.33
N ALA A 120 -2.82 -18.79 7.35
CA ALA A 120 -2.41 -19.10 5.98
C ALA A 120 -0.90 -18.87 5.78
N ALA A 121 -0.23 -19.82 5.13
CA ALA A 121 1.17 -19.69 4.75
C ALA A 121 1.39 -18.51 3.78
N PHE A 122 2.60 -17.93 3.78
CA PHE A 122 2.91 -16.69 3.04
C PHE A 122 2.60 -16.79 1.54
N GLN A 123 2.88 -17.91 0.89
CA GLN A 123 2.59 -18.11 -0.53
C GLN A 123 1.08 -18.01 -0.85
N HIS A 124 0.20 -18.43 0.07
CA HIS A 124 -1.24 -18.26 -0.11
C HIS A 124 -1.66 -16.81 0.12
N ARG A 125 -1.05 -16.11 1.09
CA ARG A 125 -1.29 -14.67 1.31
C ARG A 125 -0.88 -13.85 0.09
N LEU A 126 0.30 -14.12 -0.48
CA LEU A 126 0.78 -13.48 -1.71
C LEU A 126 -0.12 -13.78 -2.91
N ALA A 127 -0.62 -15.02 -3.03
CA ALA A 127 -1.59 -15.35 -4.08
C ALA A 127 -2.92 -14.60 -3.89
N MET A 128 -3.41 -14.45 -2.66
CA MET A 128 -4.57 -13.59 -2.38
C MET A 128 -4.28 -12.12 -2.63
N MET A 129 -3.06 -11.63 -2.36
CA MET A 129 -2.63 -10.27 -2.72
C MET A 129 -2.63 -10.07 -4.24
N TYR A 130 -2.29 -11.10 -5.03
CA TYR A 130 -2.37 -11.06 -6.49
C TYR A 130 -3.81 -10.91 -6.98
N VAL A 131 -4.72 -11.69 -6.42
CA VAL A 131 -6.16 -11.57 -6.70
C VAL A 131 -6.66 -10.18 -6.31
N PHE A 132 -6.33 -9.74 -5.10
CA PHE A 132 -6.72 -8.44 -4.55
C PHE A 132 -6.17 -7.26 -5.35
N ALA A 133 -4.96 -7.37 -5.91
CA ALA A 133 -4.38 -6.36 -6.79
C ALA A 133 -5.21 -6.16 -8.07
N ARG A 134 -5.79 -7.22 -8.63
CA ARG A 134 -6.68 -7.14 -9.80
C ARG A 134 -7.97 -6.42 -9.47
N ASP A 135 -8.54 -6.67 -8.29
CA ASP A 135 -9.74 -5.97 -7.81
C ASP A 135 -9.48 -4.46 -7.69
N ILE A 136 -8.35 -4.05 -7.09
CA ILE A 136 -7.94 -2.64 -6.99
C ILE A 136 -7.85 -1.99 -8.38
N LEU A 137 -7.20 -2.66 -9.34
CA LEU A 137 -7.04 -2.13 -10.70
C LEU A 137 -8.38 -2.02 -11.43
N ALA A 138 -9.25 -3.02 -11.30
CA ALA A 138 -10.56 -3.04 -11.94
C ALA A 138 -11.47 -1.92 -11.39
N GLU A 139 -11.57 -1.78 -10.07
CA GLU A 139 -12.41 -0.76 -9.44
C GLU A 139 -11.89 0.64 -9.72
N SER A 140 -10.57 0.86 -9.59
CA SER A 140 -9.97 2.17 -9.88
C SER A 140 -10.10 2.58 -11.36
N ALA A 141 -10.22 1.62 -12.29
CA ALA A 141 -10.55 1.91 -13.67
C ALA A 141 -12.03 2.24 -13.86
N ALA A 142 -12.92 1.53 -13.17
CA ALA A 142 -14.36 1.77 -13.22
C ALA A 142 -14.75 3.14 -12.64
N GLU A 143 -14.20 3.51 -11.48
CA GLU A 143 -14.43 4.81 -10.84
C GLU A 143 -13.98 5.97 -11.75
N ARG A 144 -12.83 5.84 -12.41
CA ARG A 144 -12.37 6.83 -13.40
C ARG A 144 -13.32 6.95 -14.59
N ALA A 145 -13.80 5.83 -15.12
CA ALA A 145 -14.74 5.84 -16.24
C ALA A 145 -16.07 6.51 -15.87
N ALA A 146 -16.50 6.40 -14.61
CA ALA A 146 -17.70 7.06 -14.10
C ALA A 146 -17.51 8.58 -13.93
N GLU A 147 -16.35 9.03 -13.45
CA GLU A 147 -16.03 10.44 -13.25
C GLU A 147 -15.88 11.23 -14.56
N ASP A 148 -15.27 10.63 -15.59
CA ASP A 148 -14.97 11.31 -16.85
C ASP A 148 -16.20 11.54 -17.76
N GLY A 149 -17.40 11.11 -17.34
CA GLY A 149 -18.65 11.32 -18.08
C GLY A 149 -18.63 10.80 -19.53
N GLY A 150 -17.70 9.90 -19.86
CA GLY A 150 -17.45 9.41 -21.22
C GLY A 150 -16.82 10.41 -22.20
N GLN A 151 -16.35 11.59 -21.78
CA GLN A 151 -15.76 12.61 -22.66
C GLN A 151 -14.30 12.89 -22.27
N SER A 152 -13.39 12.16 -22.93
CA SER A 152 -11.93 12.31 -22.81
C SER A 152 -11.43 13.61 -23.46
N LEU A 153 -10.95 14.56 -22.65
CA LEU A 153 -10.10 15.66 -23.12
C LEU A 153 -8.80 15.85 -22.31
N ASP A 154 -8.70 15.31 -21.09
CA ASP A 154 -7.45 15.24 -20.32
C ASP A 154 -7.40 13.89 -19.57
N ALA A 155 -6.71 12.89 -20.12
CA ALA A 155 -6.62 11.57 -19.48
C ALA A 155 -5.78 11.67 -18.20
N ASN A 156 -6.40 11.69 -17.03
CA ASN A 156 -5.65 11.49 -15.78
C ASN A 156 -5.18 10.02 -15.73
N ILE A 157 -3.87 9.82 -15.64
CA ILE A 157 -3.31 8.49 -15.37
C ILE A 157 -3.62 8.21 -13.89
N GLY A 158 -4.45 7.19 -13.66
CA GLY A 158 -4.76 6.67 -12.33
C GLY A 158 -3.60 5.84 -11.78
N CYS A 159 -3.91 4.64 -11.29
CA CYS A 159 -2.89 3.67 -10.90
C CYS A 159 -2.09 3.19 -12.12
N GLU A 160 -0.77 3.34 -12.13
CA GLU A 160 0.09 2.77 -13.16
C GLU A 160 0.15 1.24 -13.05
N ALA A 161 0.35 0.76 -11.82
CA ALA A 161 0.42 -0.65 -11.49
C ALA A 161 0.23 -0.88 -9.98
N VAL A 162 -0.12 -2.12 -9.64
CA VAL A 162 -0.07 -2.64 -8.27
C VAL A 162 1.14 -3.56 -8.14
N ASP A 163 2.05 -3.24 -7.23
CA ASP A 163 3.24 -4.01 -6.90
C ASP A 163 2.96 -4.91 -5.68
N ILE A 164 3.46 -6.14 -5.73
CA ILE A 164 3.40 -7.11 -4.63
C ILE A 164 4.82 -7.35 -4.15
N ALA A 165 5.09 -6.97 -2.91
CA ALA A 165 6.44 -7.04 -2.36
C ALA A 165 6.48 -7.69 -0.99
N VAL A 166 7.68 -8.15 -0.64
CA VAL A 166 8.01 -8.70 0.67
C VAL A 166 9.15 -7.91 1.31
N THR A 167 9.17 -7.91 2.63
CA THR A 167 10.26 -7.32 3.41
C THR A 167 10.58 -8.13 4.65
N THR A 168 11.85 -8.14 5.05
CA THR A 168 12.28 -8.66 6.36
C THR A 168 12.22 -7.60 7.45
N GLU A 169 11.95 -6.34 7.12
CA GLU A 169 11.93 -5.25 8.08
C GLU A 169 10.66 -5.29 8.95
N PRO A 170 10.79 -5.29 10.28
CA PRO A 170 9.64 -5.41 11.18
C PRO A 170 8.91 -4.07 11.38
N TYR A 171 9.63 -2.95 11.35
CA TYR A 171 9.10 -1.63 11.72
C TYR A 171 8.87 -0.74 10.50
N PHE A 172 7.79 0.05 10.52
CA PHE A 172 7.38 0.88 9.38
C PHE A 172 8.47 1.85 8.88
N HIS A 173 9.29 2.43 9.78
CA HIS A 173 10.37 3.34 9.39
C HIS A 173 11.51 2.61 8.66
N ALA A 174 11.84 1.39 9.10
CA ALA A 174 12.82 0.54 8.43
C ALA A 174 12.28 0.03 7.08
N LYS A 175 10.99 -0.32 6.99
CA LYS A 175 10.31 -0.63 5.73
C LYS A 175 10.41 0.53 4.73
N ALA A 176 10.14 1.76 5.18
CA ALA A 176 10.21 2.95 4.33
C ALA A 176 11.63 3.18 3.80
N GLN A 177 12.63 3.02 4.67
CA GLN A 177 14.03 3.10 4.28
C GLN A 177 14.39 2.02 3.26
N ALA A 178 13.97 0.77 3.47
CA ALA A 178 14.24 -0.34 2.56
C ALA A 178 13.60 -0.13 1.17
N ILE A 179 12.41 0.47 1.11
CA ILE A 179 11.76 0.87 -0.15
C ILE A 179 12.55 2.02 -0.80
N ALA A 180 12.95 3.04 -0.03
CA ALA A 180 13.62 4.24 -0.55
C ALA A 180 14.98 3.93 -1.19
N ILE A 181 15.75 3.01 -0.59
CA ILE A 181 17.06 2.59 -1.12
C ILE A 181 16.96 1.52 -2.20
N SER A 182 15.77 1.01 -2.50
CA SER A 182 15.58 -0.01 -3.53
C SER A 182 15.73 0.60 -4.93
N ASP A 183 16.62 0.03 -5.73
CA ASP A 183 16.79 0.42 -7.13
C ASP A 183 15.51 0.21 -7.97
N PHE A 184 14.58 -0.62 -7.50
CA PHE A 184 13.34 -0.93 -8.23
C PHE A 184 12.55 0.34 -8.56
N TYR A 185 12.47 1.30 -7.65
CA TYR A 185 11.69 2.52 -7.89
C TYR A 185 12.51 3.69 -8.46
N HIS A 186 13.80 3.48 -8.77
CA HIS A 186 14.65 4.53 -9.33
C HIS A 186 14.49 4.73 -10.84
N GLY A 187 13.71 3.87 -11.50
CA GLY A 187 13.43 3.94 -12.94
C GLY A 187 14.55 3.35 -13.80
N VAL A 188 14.18 2.60 -14.85
CA VAL A 188 15.16 2.04 -15.81
C VAL A 188 15.93 3.14 -16.56
N GLU A 189 15.29 4.28 -16.86
CA GLU A 189 15.94 5.40 -17.56
C GLU A 189 17.13 5.99 -16.77
N ARG A 190 17.18 5.85 -15.45
CA ARG A 190 18.32 6.31 -14.62
C ARG A 190 19.54 5.40 -14.74
N LEU A 191 19.35 4.10 -15.01
CA LEU A 191 20.43 3.12 -15.09
C LEU A 191 21.19 3.17 -16.43
N GLU A 192 20.61 3.81 -17.46
CA GLU A 192 21.18 3.91 -18.81
C GLU A 192 21.86 5.26 -19.10
N GLN A 193 21.83 6.23 -18.17
CA GLN A 193 22.50 7.53 -18.36
C GLN A 193 23.98 7.51 -17.89
N PRO A 194 24.91 8.13 -18.65
CA PRO A 194 26.31 8.23 -18.24
C PRO A 194 26.46 9.03 -16.94
N GLU A 195 27.33 8.59 -16.04
CA GLU A 195 27.58 9.18 -14.70
C GLU A 195 27.82 10.70 -14.71
N SER A 196 28.25 11.26 -15.84
CA SER A 196 28.53 12.70 -16.03
C SER A 196 27.30 13.57 -16.32
N ALA A 197 26.13 12.98 -16.60
CA ALA A 197 24.88 13.71 -16.88
C ALA A 197 23.90 13.77 -15.69
N VAL A 198 24.24 13.10 -14.58
CA VAL A 198 23.41 13.09 -13.38
C VAL A 198 23.62 14.42 -12.63
N SER A 199 22.77 15.40 -12.91
CA SER A 199 22.60 16.52 -11.99
C SER A 199 22.08 15.97 -10.67
N ILE A 200 22.87 16.15 -9.60
CA ILE A 200 22.58 15.72 -8.21
C ILE A 200 21.20 16.19 -7.73
N ASP A 201 20.64 17.22 -8.39
CA ASP A 201 19.38 17.86 -8.03
C ASP A 201 18.12 17.22 -8.67
N ASN A 202 18.24 16.26 -9.60
CA ASN A 202 17.10 15.70 -10.36
C ASN A 202 16.63 14.31 -9.91
N ALA A 203 17.18 13.77 -8.83
CA ALA A 203 16.67 12.55 -8.23
C ALA A 203 15.51 12.83 -7.27
N VAL A 204 14.36 13.24 -7.80
CA VAL A 204 13.15 13.32 -6.96
C VAL A 204 12.83 11.91 -6.46
N ALA A 205 13.07 11.67 -5.17
CA ALA A 205 12.68 10.43 -4.52
C ALA A 205 11.16 10.33 -4.54
N SER A 206 10.63 9.15 -4.85
CA SER A 206 9.18 8.89 -4.82
C SER A 206 8.63 9.13 -3.41
N ASP A 207 7.58 9.95 -3.29
CA ASP A 207 6.90 10.16 -2.01
C ASP A 207 6.16 8.88 -1.61
N GLN A 208 6.48 8.33 -0.43
CA GLN A 208 5.80 7.16 0.10
C GLN A 208 4.57 7.58 0.90
N VAL A 209 3.39 7.10 0.51
CA VAL A 209 2.13 7.39 1.21
C VAL A 209 1.63 6.12 1.87
N TYR A 210 1.82 6.01 3.18
CA TYR A 210 1.38 4.85 3.94
C TYR A 210 -0.11 4.94 4.22
N LEU A 211 -0.85 3.97 3.68
CA LEU A 211 -2.28 3.81 3.90
C LEU A 211 -2.47 3.04 5.20
N THR A 212 -2.90 3.71 6.27
CA THR A 212 -3.01 3.10 7.60
C THR A 212 -4.39 3.32 8.22
N GLY A 213 -4.74 2.52 9.23
CA GLY A 213 -5.88 2.78 10.10
C GLY A 213 -5.49 3.70 11.26
N TYR A 214 -6.48 4.34 11.88
CA TYR A 214 -6.28 5.17 13.08
C TYR A 214 -5.55 4.43 14.22
N ASP A 215 -5.85 3.15 14.41
CA ASP A 215 -5.17 2.30 15.40
C ASP A 215 -3.67 2.14 15.15
N THR A 216 -3.25 2.18 13.88
CA THR A 216 -1.84 2.17 13.49
C THR A 216 -1.20 3.54 13.73
N LEU A 217 -1.92 4.64 13.48
CA LEU A 217 -1.44 5.99 13.82
C LEU A 217 -1.12 6.11 15.32
N ILE A 218 -2.02 5.63 16.19
CA ILE A 218 -1.79 5.60 17.64
C ILE A 218 -0.52 4.82 17.99
N ARG A 219 -0.27 3.69 17.31
CA ARG A 219 0.93 2.89 17.52
C ARG A 219 2.20 3.58 17.03
N ILE A 220 2.15 4.28 15.89
CA ILE A 220 3.29 5.02 15.34
C ILE A 220 3.80 6.08 16.32
N PHE A 221 2.92 6.74 17.06
CA PHE A 221 3.34 7.75 18.05
C PHE A 221 3.41 7.24 19.49
N ASN A 222 3.33 5.93 19.71
CA ASN A 222 3.42 5.38 21.05
C ASN A 222 4.90 5.21 21.47
N PRO A 223 5.37 5.90 22.52
CA PRO A 223 6.77 5.86 22.97
C PRO A 223 7.29 4.46 23.30
N LYS A 224 6.39 3.51 23.63
CA LYS A 224 6.78 2.13 23.96
C LYS A 224 7.51 1.40 22.84
N TYR A 225 7.34 1.84 21.58
CA TYR A 225 8.04 1.28 20.42
C TYR A 225 9.41 1.93 20.16
N TYR A 226 9.80 2.91 20.99
CA TYR A 226 11.02 3.70 20.83
C TYR A 226 11.85 3.69 22.12
N PRO A 227 12.52 2.57 22.44
CA PRO A 227 13.42 2.51 23.57
C PRO A 227 14.52 3.57 23.44
N ASP A 228 15.06 3.99 24.58
CA ASP A 228 16.14 5.00 24.66
C ASP A 228 15.80 6.36 24.01
N ASN A 229 14.51 6.72 23.99
CA ASN A 229 14.00 7.95 23.37
C ASN A 229 14.37 8.08 21.88
N SER A 230 14.42 6.94 21.18
CA SER A 230 14.82 6.86 19.77
C SER A 230 13.77 7.35 18.76
N MET A 231 12.60 7.84 19.22
CA MET A 231 11.48 8.21 18.35
C MET A 231 11.90 9.16 17.23
N LYS A 232 12.62 10.25 17.56
CA LYS A 232 13.14 11.20 16.55
C LYS A 232 14.10 10.54 15.57
N ALA A 233 15.02 9.72 16.05
CA ALA A 233 15.99 9.03 15.19
C ALA A 233 15.30 8.08 14.19
N SER A 234 14.19 7.46 14.59
CA SER A 234 13.39 6.59 13.72
C SER A 234 12.44 7.35 12.79
N LEU A 235 11.78 8.40 13.29
CA LEU A 235 10.70 9.09 12.59
C LEU A 235 11.14 10.29 11.74
N ASP A 236 12.25 10.95 12.07
CA ASP A 236 12.84 12.01 11.24
C ASP A 236 13.14 11.51 9.81
N PRO A 237 13.89 10.40 9.62
CA PRO A 237 14.14 9.90 8.27
C PRO A 237 12.85 9.41 7.60
N PHE A 238 11.92 8.82 8.34
CA PHE A 238 10.63 8.39 7.80
C PHE A 238 9.83 9.56 7.22
N PHE A 239 9.54 10.60 8.02
CA PHE A 239 8.70 11.71 7.58
C PHE A 239 9.38 12.63 6.56
N ALA A 240 10.70 12.52 6.36
CA ALA A 240 11.42 13.22 5.30
C ALA A 240 10.98 12.82 3.88
N HIS A 241 10.50 11.58 3.69
CA HIS A 241 10.08 11.06 2.38
C HIS A 241 8.76 10.26 2.43
N ALA A 242 8.17 10.11 3.61
CA ALA A 242 6.90 9.43 3.80
C ALA A 242 5.82 10.35 4.39
N ARG A 243 4.56 9.97 4.16
CA ARG A 243 3.34 10.57 4.70
C ARG A 243 2.40 9.47 5.17
N LEU A 244 1.50 9.80 6.08
CA LEU A 244 0.45 8.89 6.54
C LEU A 244 -0.90 9.35 6.00
N ARG A 245 -1.60 8.44 5.31
CA ARG A 245 -3.02 8.58 4.99
C ARG A 245 -3.82 7.66 5.91
N VAL A 246 -4.39 8.26 6.94
CA VAL A 246 -4.99 7.57 8.07
C VAL A 246 -6.50 7.49 7.87
N THR A 247 -6.98 6.28 7.67
CA THR A 247 -8.41 5.98 7.57
C THR A 247 -8.99 5.90 8.97
N MET A 248 -9.94 6.79 9.26
CA MET A 248 -10.66 6.81 10.53
C MET A 248 -11.46 5.52 10.71
N ARG A 249 -11.52 5.07 11.96
CA ARG A 249 -12.21 3.84 12.33
C ARG A 249 -13.14 4.14 13.49
N THR A 250 -14.34 4.62 13.20
CA THR A 250 -15.34 4.92 14.23
C THR A 250 -15.92 3.60 14.76
N ASP A 251 -15.63 3.28 16.01
CA ASP A 251 -16.22 2.17 16.76
C ASP A 251 -16.07 2.42 18.28
N ASP A 252 -16.65 1.55 19.09
CA ASP A 252 -16.64 1.69 20.56
C ASP A 252 -15.22 1.65 21.16
N ASP A 253 -14.25 1.07 20.45
CA ASP A 253 -12.86 0.94 20.91
C ASP A 253 -12.02 2.20 20.58
N TRP A 254 -12.33 2.90 19.48
CA TRP A 254 -11.51 3.99 18.94
C TRP A 254 -12.19 5.37 18.95
N GLY A 255 -13.43 5.46 19.42
CA GLY A 255 -14.18 6.71 19.52
C GLY A 255 -14.75 7.19 18.19
N ASP A 256 -15.43 8.34 18.25
CA ASP A 256 -16.05 8.97 17.08
C ASP A 256 -15.05 9.76 16.21
N ALA A 257 -15.48 10.20 15.04
CA ALA A 257 -14.63 10.92 14.09
C ALA A 257 -14.08 12.24 14.67
N ALA A 258 -14.86 12.95 15.49
CA ALA A 258 -14.42 14.21 16.10
C ALA A 258 -13.32 13.96 17.13
N GLN A 259 -13.41 12.88 17.91
CA GLN A 259 -12.37 12.45 18.85
C GLN A 259 -11.07 12.09 18.12
N GLN A 260 -11.16 11.36 16.99
CA GLN A 260 -9.98 10.99 16.20
C GLN A 260 -9.30 12.19 15.53
N ILE A 261 -10.06 13.18 15.08
CA ILE A 261 -9.53 14.45 14.56
C ILE A 261 -8.89 15.26 15.69
N SER A 262 -9.57 15.37 16.84
CA SER A 262 -9.08 16.11 18.00
C SER A 262 -7.75 15.54 18.51
N TYR A 263 -7.51 14.22 18.37
CA TYR A 263 -6.22 13.63 18.71
C TYR A 263 -5.06 14.26 17.91
N LEU A 264 -5.23 14.56 16.62
CA LEU A 264 -4.18 15.24 15.85
C LEU A 264 -3.96 16.68 16.31
N ASP A 265 -5.02 17.39 16.68
CA ASP A 265 -4.91 18.75 17.21
C ASP A 265 -4.14 18.75 18.54
N GLU A 266 -4.39 17.76 19.39
CA GLU A 266 -3.65 17.58 20.64
C GLU A 266 -2.18 17.21 20.42
N LEU A 267 -1.87 16.34 19.45
CA LEU A 267 -0.50 16.03 19.06
C LEU A 267 0.24 17.31 18.61
N ARG A 268 -0.40 18.14 17.78
CA ARG A 268 0.13 19.42 17.33
C ARG A 268 0.28 20.44 18.46
N ALA A 269 -0.55 20.35 19.49
CA ALA A 269 -0.56 21.27 20.65
C ALA A 269 0.49 20.94 21.73
N GLY A 270 1.38 19.97 21.49
CA GLY A 270 2.50 19.65 22.40
C GLY A 270 2.54 18.21 22.89
N LYS A 271 1.45 17.43 22.76
CA LYS A 271 1.44 16.04 23.24
C LYS A 271 2.46 15.17 22.51
N LEU A 272 2.76 15.47 21.25
CA LEU A 272 3.73 14.71 20.48
C LEU A 272 5.16 14.96 20.97
N GLU A 273 5.51 16.19 21.32
CA GLU A 273 6.81 16.52 21.91
C GLU A 273 7.00 15.92 23.30
N GLU A 274 5.94 15.93 24.12
CA GLU A 274 5.94 15.24 25.42
C GLU A 274 6.20 13.74 25.28
N ALA A 275 5.70 13.13 24.21
CA ALA A 275 5.96 11.73 23.84
C ALA A 275 7.36 11.50 23.23
N GLY A 276 8.18 12.55 23.09
CA GLY A 276 9.53 12.47 22.52
C GLY A 276 9.59 12.68 21.00
N GLY A 277 8.49 13.12 20.38
CA GLY A 277 8.36 13.38 18.95
C GLY A 277 8.54 14.84 18.54
N ARG A 278 7.96 15.21 17.38
CA ARG A 278 7.99 16.56 16.79
C ARG A 278 6.62 16.96 16.23
N ALA A 279 6.09 18.14 16.58
CA ALA A 279 4.79 18.58 16.06
C ALA A 279 4.72 18.67 14.54
N GLU A 280 5.82 19.01 13.83
CA GLU A 280 5.80 19.14 12.36
C GLU A 280 5.46 17.82 11.64
N TRP A 281 5.62 16.67 12.28
CA TRP A 281 5.20 15.39 11.69
C TRP A 281 3.69 15.31 11.48
N VAL A 282 2.90 16.06 12.25
CA VAL A 282 1.44 16.09 12.10
C VAL A 282 1.04 16.64 10.72
N ASP A 283 1.85 17.52 10.12
CA ASP A 283 1.56 18.08 8.78
C ASP A 283 1.79 17.07 7.64
N ARG A 284 2.42 15.94 7.95
CA ARG A 284 2.60 14.80 7.05
C ARG A 284 1.48 13.77 7.20
N ILE A 285 0.44 14.06 7.99
CA ILE A 285 -0.69 13.17 8.25
C ILE A 285 -1.95 13.75 7.63
N GLU A 286 -2.67 12.93 6.87
CA GLU A 286 -4.04 13.22 6.47
C GLU A 286 -5.00 12.22 7.11
N MET A 287 -6.10 12.75 7.65
CA MET A 287 -7.22 11.94 8.13
C MET A 287 -8.25 11.83 7.01
N VAL A 288 -8.73 10.62 6.75
CA VAL A 288 -9.76 10.36 5.74
C VAL A 288 -10.90 9.54 6.33
N GLN A 289 -12.11 9.76 5.83
CA GLN A 289 -13.27 9.00 6.26
C GLN A 289 -13.08 7.53 5.91
N GLY A 290 -13.35 6.66 6.88
CA GLY A 290 -13.41 5.21 6.67
C GLY A 290 -14.81 4.76 6.28
N ARG A 291 -15.29 3.72 6.97
CA ARG A 291 -16.67 3.24 6.83
C ARG A 291 -17.68 4.31 7.25
N LYS A 292 -18.90 4.19 6.76
CA LYS A 292 -20.06 4.87 7.35
C LYS A 292 -20.50 4.11 8.60
N ASP A 293 -21.20 4.80 9.51
CA ASP A 293 -21.59 4.22 10.81
C ASP A 293 -22.55 3.03 10.67
N ASP A 294 -23.30 2.96 9.58
CA ASP A 294 -24.23 1.88 9.23
C ASP A 294 -23.58 0.67 8.52
N GLU A 295 -22.32 0.80 8.09
CA GLU A 295 -21.59 -0.28 7.43
C GLU A 295 -20.92 -1.19 8.46
N ALA A 296 -20.87 -2.51 8.19
CA ALA A 296 -20.23 -3.46 9.10
C ALA A 296 -18.72 -3.20 9.29
N VAL A 297 -18.19 -3.43 10.51
CA VAL A 297 -16.74 -3.47 10.74
C VAL A 297 -16.15 -4.66 10.00
N ILE A 298 -15.17 -4.43 9.13
CA ILE A 298 -14.49 -5.46 8.34
C ILE A 298 -13.07 -5.65 8.89
N SER A 299 -12.69 -6.90 9.18
CA SER A 299 -11.34 -7.25 9.61
C SER A 299 -10.97 -8.65 9.14
N SER A 300 -9.67 -8.92 8.95
CA SER A 300 -9.22 -10.27 8.59
C SER A 300 -9.60 -11.31 9.65
N THR A 301 -9.75 -10.92 10.93
CA THR A 301 -10.25 -11.82 11.98
C THR A 301 -11.70 -12.24 11.71
N LYS A 302 -12.59 -11.27 11.43
CA LYS A 302 -13.98 -11.60 11.08
C LYS A 302 -14.11 -12.48 9.85
N VAL A 303 -13.20 -12.32 8.88
CA VAL A 303 -13.14 -13.21 7.71
C VAL A 303 -12.85 -14.64 8.14
N ARG A 304 -11.83 -14.85 8.97
CA ARG A 304 -11.49 -16.19 9.47
C ARG A 304 -12.62 -16.77 10.32
N ASP A 305 -13.29 -15.94 11.12
CA ASP A 305 -14.43 -16.36 11.94
C ASP A 305 -15.61 -16.82 11.06
N ALA A 306 -15.91 -16.07 9.99
CA ALA A 306 -16.95 -16.43 9.02
C ALA A 306 -16.64 -17.75 8.31
N VAL A 307 -15.39 -17.97 7.88
CA VAL A 307 -14.98 -19.24 7.24
C VAL A 307 -15.11 -20.42 8.21
N ARG A 308 -14.63 -20.29 9.46
CA ARG A 308 -14.77 -21.33 10.49
C ARG A 308 -16.23 -21.63 10.83
N GLY A 309 -17.07 -20.58 10.86
CA GLY A 309 -18.51 -20.70 11.04
C GLY A 309 -19.26 -21.21 9.81
N GLN A 310 -18.57 -21.44 8.68
CA GLN A 310 -19.17 -21.76 7.37
C GLN A 310 -20.22 -20.73 6.91
N ASP A 311 -20.06 -19.48 7.36
CA ASP A 311 -20.92 -18.35 7.01
C ASP A 311 -20.41 -17.68 5.73
N TRP A 312 -20.70 -18.33 4.60
CA TRP A 312 -20.26 -17.87 3.29
C TRP A 312 -20.95 -16.58 2.84
N GLU A 313 -22.16 -16.31 3.32
CA GLU A 313 -22.87 -15.06 3.05
C GLU A 313 -22.19 -13.88 3.76
N ALA A 314 -21.82 -14.05 5.04
CA ALA A 314 -21.03 -13.04 5.74
C ALA A 314 -19.66 -12.84 5.09
N LEU A 315 -19.04 -13.90 4.55
CA LEU A 315 -17.74 -13.78 3.87
C LEU A 315 -17.79 -12.88 2.63
N GLU A 316 -18.87 -12.95 1.84
CA GLU A 316 -19.06 -12.16 0.61
C GLU A 316 -19.12 -10.65 0.87
N VAL A 317 -19.48 -10.21 2.08
CA VAL A 317 -19.47 -8.80 2.47
C VAL A 317 -18.18 -8.35 3.17
N LEU A 318 -17.20 -9.24 3.35
CA LEU A 318 -15.93 -8.95 4.03
C LEU A 318 -14.72 -8.92 3.08
N VAL A 319 -14.74 -9.69 1.99
CA VAL A 319 -13.65 -9.78 1.00
C VAL A 319 -14.20 -9.73 -0.43
N GLY A 320 -13.34 -9.44 -1.42
CA GLY A 320 -13.71 -9.47 -2.84
C GLY A 320 -14.07 -10.89 -3.32
N ALA A 321 -14.95 -10.99 -4.33
CA ALA A 321 -15.48 -12.27 -4.80
C ALA A 321 -14.38 -13.27 -5.23
N ASP A 322 -13.34 -12.81 -5.91
CA ASP A 322 -12.24 -13.70 -6.31
C ASP A 322 -11.43 -14.20 -5.09
N VAL A 323 -11.34 -13.41 -4.00
CA VAL A 323 -10.73 -13.85 -2.74
C VAL A 323 -11.62 -14.89 -2.03
N VAL A 324 -12.95 -14.76 -2.08
CA VAL A 324 -13.89 -15.79 -1.59
C VAL A 324 -13.64 -17.12 -2.30
N ILE A 325 -13.58 -17.08 -3.63
CA ILE A 325 -13.33 -18.27 -4.46
C ILE A 325 -11.98 -18.89 -4.09
N TRP A 326 -10.93 -18.07 -3.98
CA TRP A 326 -9.60 -18.54 -3.60
C TRP A 326 -9.57 -19.25 -2.25
N ILE A 327 -10.20 -18.67 -1.23
CA ILE A 327 -10.31 -19.25 0.11
C ILE A 327 -11.00 -20.62 0.04
N ARG A 328 -12.11 -20.71 -0.69
CA ARG A 328 -12.93 -21.92 -0.79
C ARG A 328 -12.23 -23.04 -1.55
N GLU A 329 -11.63 -22.74 -2.70
CA GLU A 329 -10.94 -23.73 -3.54
C GLU A 329 -9.68 -24.29 -2.87
N ASN A 330 -9.01 -23.49 -2.02
CA ASN A 330 -7.79 -23.91 -1.32
C ASN A 330 -8.05 -24.37 0.12
N GLY A 331 -9.31 -24.42 0.58
CA GLY A 331 -9.66 -24.85 1.94
C GLY A 331 -9.00 -24.02 3.05
N LEU A 332 -8.77 -22.72 2.81
CA LEU A 332 -8.06 -21.87 3.76
C LEU A 332 -8.96 -21.51 4.94
N TYR A 333 -8.38 -21.39 6.14
CA TYR A 333 -9.06 -20.91 7.35
C TYR A 333 -10.15 -21.82 7.93
N ALA A 334 -10.25 -23.08 7.48
CA ALA A 334 -11.25 -24.02 7.95
C ALA A 334 -10.93 -24.65 9.31
N ASP A 335 -9.65 -24.79 9.66
CA ASP A 335 -9.18 -25.44 10.89
C ASP A 335 -8.80 -24.43 11.98
N ASP A 336 -8.84 -24.87 13.25
CA ASP A 336 -8.33 -24.10 14.37
C ASP A 336 -6.79 -24.00 14.31
N ASP A 337 -6.27 -22.80 14.59
CA ASP A 337 -4.85 -22.46 14.60
C ASP A 337 -4.08 -23.16 15.76
N GLU A 338 -4.00 -24.49 15.79
CA GLU A 338 -3.06 -25.20 16.69
C GLU A 338 -1.60 -24.97 16.29
#